data_AF-A0A6P0YY23-F1
#
_entry.id   AF-A0A6P0YY23-F1
#
_cell.length_a   1.000
_cell.length_b   1.000
_cell.length_c   1.000
_cell.angle_alpha   90.00
_cell.angle_beta   90.00
_cell.angle_gamma   90.00
#
_symmetry.space_group_name_H-M   'P 1'
#
loop_
_entity.id
_entity.type
_entity.pdbx_description
1 polymer ?
#
loop_
_entity_poly.entity_id
_entity_poly.type
_entity_poly.pdbx_seq_one_letter_code
_entity_poly.pdbx_strand_id
1 'polypeptide(L)'
;MATVRVRQHVNPLGIRFREPITSPDWSAIYSNVSQPLHLDIGSAHGHFLLGMARECSGWNFLGLEIREPLVMSTNEQRDLLGLTNLYFLFCNANASIGPLLGSLPTGLLQRVTIQFPDP
;
A
#
# COMPACT_ATOMS: atom_id res chain seq x y z
N MET A 1 -12.40 -16.93 9.03
CA MET A 1 -12.56 -15.84 8.05
C MET A 1 -12.45 -16.45 6.66
N ALA A 2 -13.40 -16.17 5.77
CA ALA A 2 -13.40 -16.72 4.41
C ALA A 2 -12.27 -16.09 3.59
N THR A 3 -11.42 -16.91 2.98
CA THR A 3 -10.33 -16.45 2.13
C THR A 3 -10.91 -15.76 0.89
N VAL A 4 -10.61 -14.48 0.69
CA VAL A 4 -10.99 -13.77 -0.55
C VAL A 4 -10.27 -14.45 -1.72
N ARG A 5 -11.01 -15.20 -2.54
CA ARG A 5 -10.47 -15.81 -3.77
C ARG A 5 -10.39 -14.76 -4.87
N VAL A 6 -9.23 -14.16 -5.04
CA VAL A 6 -8.94 -13.25 -6.15
C VAL A 6 -8.25 -14.03 -7.27
N ARG A 7 -8.60 -13.73 -8.53
CA ARG A 7 -7.91 -14.30 -9.69
C ARG A 7 -6.44 -13.88 -9.66
N GLN A 8 -5.54 -14.83 -9.92
CA GLN A 8 -4.10 -14.63 -9.82
C GLN A 8 -3.57 -13.61 -10.83
N HIS A 9 -4.16 -13.57 -12.04
CA HIS A 9 -3.84 -12.58 -13.07
C HIS A 9 -4.91 -11.50 -13.17
N VAL A 10 -4.49 -10.25 -13.03
CA VAL A 10 -5.19 -9.05 -13.48
C VAL A 10 -4.35 -8.42 -14.58
N ASN A 11 -4.96 -8.01 -15.70
CA ASN A 11 -4.24 -7.34 -16.77
C ASN A 11 -4.01 -5.86 -16.36
N PRO A 12 -2.78 -5.46 -16.00
CA PRO A 12 -2.49 -4.09 -15.57
C PRO A 12 -2.63 -3.06 -16.70
N LEU A 13 -2.72 -3.51 -17.96
CA LEU A 13 -2.91 -2.67 -19.15
C LEU A 13 -4.39 -2.40 -19.47
N GLY A 14 -5.32 -2.94 -18.68
CA GLY A 14 -6.75 -2.67 -18.84
C GLY A 14 -7.07 -1.19 -18.64
N ILE A 15 -8.00 -0.66 -19.45
CA ILE A 15 -8.40 0.77 -19.46
C ILE A 15 -8.74 1.33 -18.06
N ARG A 16 -9.27 0.50 -17.15
CA ARG A 16 -9.61 0.89 -15.77
C ARG A 16 -8.42 1.19 -14.85
N PHE A 17 -7.20 0.85 -15.26
CA PHE A 17 -5.98 1.04 -14.46
C PHE A 17 -5.10 2.19 -14.95
N ARG A 18 -5.60 3.02 -15.88
CA ARG A 18 -4.86 4.14 -16.50
C ARG A 18 -5.06 5.48 -15.81
N GLU A 19 -6.04 5.62 -14.93
CA GLU A 19 -6.28 6.89 -14.25
C GLU A 19 -5.36 7.02 -13.03
N PRO A 20 -4.62 8.14 -12.91
CA PRO A 20 -3.84 8.42 -11.71
C PRO A 20 -4.78 8.49 -10.52
N ILE A 21 -4.45 7.73 -9.47
CA ILE A 21 -5.18 7.80 -8.21
C ILE A 21 -5.09 9.20 -7.59
N THR A 22 -6.20 9.66 -7.02
CA THR A 22 -6.16 10.77 -6.06
C THR A 22 -5.44 10.29 -4.81
N SER A 23 -4.32 10.93 -4.48
CA SER A 23 -3.58 10.61 -3.26
C SER A 23 -4.45 10.91 -2.04
N PRO A 24 -4.50 10.02 -1.04
CA PRO A 24 -5.29 10.27 0.16
C PRO A 24 -4.67 11.39 1.01
N ASP A 25 -5.45 11.92 1.94
CA ASP A 25 -4.91 12.79 2.98
C ASP A 25 -4.05 11.97 3.94
N TRP A 26 -2.73 12.06 3.79
CA TRP A 26 -1.77 11.33 4.62
C TRP A 26 -1.87 11.68 6.10
N SER A 27 -2.32 12.89 6.45
CA SER A 27 -2.49 13.31 7.84
C SER A 27 -3.69 12.66 8.53
N ALA A 28 -4.68 12.21 7.75
CA ALA A 28 -5.80 11.42 8.23
C ALA A 28 -5.45 9.92 8.36
N ILE A 29 -4.38 9.47 7.71
CA ILE A 29 -3.94 8.07 7.69
C ILE A 29 -2.88 7.79 8.75
N TYR A 30 -1.80 8.58 8.74
CA TYR A 30 -0.65 8.36 9.60
C TYR A 30 -0.71 9.27 10.82
N SER A 31 -0.60 8.68 12.01
CA SER A 31 -0.47 9.45 13.26
C SER A 31 0.72 10.39 13.25
N ASN A 32 1.78 10.06 12.50
CA ASN A 32 2.93 10.93 12.28
C ASN A 32 3.44 10.81 10.84
N VAL A 33 3.03 11.74 9.98
CA VAL A 33 3.44 11.76 8.56
C VAL A 33 4.94 11.96 8.38
N SER A 34 5.66 12.55 9.35
CA SER A 34 7.09 12.83 9.24
C SER A 34 8.00 11.62 9.50
N GLN A 35 7.44 10.45 9.81
CA GLN A 35 8.22 9.22 9.96
C GLN A 35 8.76 8.71 8.63
N PRO A 36 9.91 7.99 8.64
CA PRO A 36 10.43 7.34 7.44
C PRO A 36 9.40 6.35 6.87
N LEU A 37 9.28 6.35 5.55
CA LEU A 37 8.32 5.57 4.80
C LEU A 37 8.99 4.35 4.17
N HIS A 38 8.34 3.20 4.34
CA HIS A 38 8.62 1.97 3.63
C HIS A 38 7.47 1.65 2.67
N LEU A 39 7.79 1.64 1.38
CA LEU A 39 6.86 1.29 0.30
C LEU A 39 7.01 -0.18 -0.10
N ASP A 40 5.92 -0.94 -0.17
CA ASP A 40 5.88 -2.31 -0.71
C ASP A 40 5.05 -2.32 -2.00
N ILE A 41 5.67 -2.72 -3.12
CA ILE A 41 5.04 -2.74 -4.44
C ILE A 41 4.56 -4.15 -4.72
N GLY A 42 3.24 -4.33 -4.91
CA GLY A 42 2.63 -5.64 -5.09
C GLY A 42 2.36 -6.34 -3.75
N SER A 43 1.82 -5.60 -2.78
CA SER A 43 1.70 -6.01 -1.38
C SER A 43 0.75 -7.20 -1.11
N ALA A 44 -0.03 -7.64 -2.10
CA ALA A 44 -0.89 -8.83 -2.04
C ALA A 44 -1.76 -8.88 -0.76
N HIS A 45 -1.66 -9.95 0.03
CA HIS A 45 -2.40 -10.12 1.29
C HIS A 45 -1.86 -9.26 2.44
N GLY A 46 -0.86 -8.41 2.21
CA GLY A 46 -0.36 -7.43 3.17
C GLY A 46 0.36 -8.02 4.40
N HIS A 47 0.50 -9.35 4.50
CA HIS A 47 1.05 -10.02 5.69
C HIS A 47 2.41 -9.46 6.12
N PHE A 48 3.28 -9.18 5.15
CA PHE A 48 4.60 -8.60 5.40
C PHE A 48 4.49 -7.22 6.08
N LEU A 49 3.76 -6.30 5.47
CA LEU A 49 3.60 -4.95 6.01
C LEU A 49 2.82 -4.93 7.33
N LEU A 50 1.82 -5.80 7.49
CA LEU A 50 1.08 -5.94 8.75
C LEU A 50 1.99 -6.39 9.91
N GLY A 51 2.93 -7.30 9.65
CA GLY A 51 3.94 -7.69 10.63
C GLY A 51 4.90 -6.55 10.94
N MET A 52 5.46 -5.93 9.90
CA MET A 52 6.42 -4.83 10.03
C MET A 52 5.84 -3.63 10.79
N ALA A 53 4.61 -3.23 10.50
CA ALA A 53 3.95 -2.10 11.15
C ALA A 53 3.77 -2.29 12.66
N ARG A 54 3.54 -3.55 13.10
CA ARG A 54 3.41 -3.91 14.52
C ARG A 54 4.75 -3.84 15.26
N GLU A 55 5.84 -4.24 14.60
CA GLU A 55 7.18 -4.29 15.21
C GLU A 55 7.92 -2.95 15.13
N CYS A 56 7.65 -2.16 14.09
CA CYS A 56 8.39 -0.94 13.77
C CYS A 56 7.48 0.30 13.79
N SER A 57 6.97 0.67 14.96
CA SER A 57 6.10 1.85 15.14
C SER A 57 6.76 3.20 14.81
N GLY A 58 8.10 3.23 14.65
CA GLY A 58 8.86 4.39 14.21
C GLY A 58 8.82 4.63 12.69
N TRP A 59 8.13 3.78 11.93
CA TRP A 59 8.05 3.83 10.47
C TRP A 59 6.60 3.89 10.01
N ASN A 60 6.38 4.63 8.92
CA ASN A 60 5.17 4.53 8.12
C ASN A 60 5.34 3.46 7.03
N PHE A 61 4.27 2.74 6.74
CA PHE A 61 4.24 1.66 5.75
C PHE A 61 3.13 1.89 4.74
N LEU A 62 3.47 1.78 3.46
CA LEU A 62 2.52 1.92 2.35
C LEU A 62 2.60 0.70 1.44
N GLY A 63 1.50 -0.03 1.31
CA GLY A 63 1.38 -1.14 0.37
C GLY A 63 0.63 -0.71 -0.88
N LEU A 64 1.21 -0.94 -2.06
CA LEU A 64 0.51 -0.76 -3.34
C LEU A 64 0.05 -2.11 -3.85
N GLU A 65 -1.20 -2.20 -4.28
CA GLU A 65 -1.76 -3.41 -4.87
C GLU A 65 -2.81 -3.06 -5.91
N ILE A 66 -2.82 -3.80 -7.03
CA ILE A 66 -3.70 -3.56 -8.17
C ILE A 66 -5.00 -4.39 -8.07
N ARG A 67 -5.13 -5.24 -7.07
CA ARG A 67 -6.34 -6.02 -6.77
C ARG A 67 -7.12 -5.37 -5.63
N GLU A 68 -8.12 -4.56 -5.98
CA GLU A 68 -8.96 -3.82 -5.03
C GLU A 68 -9.53 -4.68 -3.88
N PRO A 69 -10.02 -5.92 -4.09
CA PRO A 69 -10.53 -6.74 -2.98
C PRO A 69 -9.48 -7.07 -1.91
N LEU A 70 -8.21 -7.17 -2.30
CA LEU A 70 -7.13 -7.40 -1.34
C LEU A 70 -6.87 -6.14 -0.53
N VAL A 71 -6.83 -4.97 -1.18
CA VAL A 71 -6.63 -3.68 -0.51
C VAL A 71 -7.73 -3.41 0.50
N MET A 72 -8.99 -3.69 0.15
CA MET A 72 -10.10 -3.56 1.10
C MET A 72 -9.90 -4.48 2.31
N SER A 73 -9.63 -5.77 2.06
CA SER A 73 -9.43 -6.76 3.13
C SER A 73 -8.23 -6.44 4.04
N THR A 74 -7.13 -5.92 3.50
CA THR A 74 -5.94 -5.59 4.29
C THR A 74 -6.10 -4.30 5.08
N ASN A 75 -6.83 -3.31 4.55
CA ASN A 75 -7.20 -2.11 5.31
C ASN A 75 -8.19 -2.43 6.44
N GLU A 76 -9.18 -3.31 6.20
CA GLU A 76 -10.04 -3.83 7.29
C GLU A 76 -9.20 -4.51 8.39
N GLN A 77 -8.21 -5.31 7.99
CA GLN A 77 -7.31 -5.97 8.95
C GLN A 77 -6.43 -4.96 9.70
N ARG A 78 -5.92 -3.93 9.03
CA ARG A 78 -5.21 -2.80 9.68
C ARG A 78 -6.10 -2.16 10.73
N ASP A 79 -7.35 -1.86 10.41
CA ASP A 79 -8.30 -1.21 11.33
C ASP A 79 -8.60 -2.08 12.55
N LEU A 80 -8.82 -3.38 12.34
CA LEU A 80 -9.01 -4.34 13.44
C LEU A 80 -7.79 -4.44 14.37
N LEU A 81 -6.58 -4.21 13.83
CA LEU A 81 -5.34 -4.20 14.60
C LEU A 81 -5.00 -2.84 15.20
N GLY A 82 -5.77 -1.78 14.89
CA GLY A 82 -5.53 -0.42 15.36
C GLY A 82 -4.21 0.19 14.87
N LEU A 83 -3.72 -0.24 13.69
CA LEU A 83 -2.45 0.24 13.16
C LEU A 83 -2.60 1.61 12.49
N THR A 84 -1.96 2.62 13.06
CA THR A 84 -2.02 4.01 12.56
C THR A 84 -0.77 4.44 11.78
N ASN A 85 0.10 3.48 11.45
CA ASN A 85 1.36 3.68 10.71
C ASN A 85 1.41 2.83 9.43
N LEU A 86 0.26 2.31 8.97
CA LEU A 86 0.16 1.42 7.82
C LEU A 86 -1.04 1.78 6.95
N TYR A 87 -0.88 1.75 5.63
CA TYR A 87 -1.98 1.92 4.69
C TYR A 87 -1.78 1.07 3.43
N PHE A 88 -2.88 0.54 2.89
CA PHE A 88 -2.89 -0.14 1.59
C PHE A 88 -3.65 0.69 0.57
N LEU A 89 -3.08 0.85 -0.63
CA LEU A 89 -3.59 1.70 -1.68
C LEU A 89 -3.83 0.89 -2.94
N PHE A 90 -5.07 0.95 -3.43
CA PHE A 90 -5.47 0.35 -4.69
C PHE A 90 -4.96 1.22 -5.84
N CYS A 91 -3.96 0.75 -6.57
CA CYS A 91 -3.42 1.47 -7.71
C CYS A 91 -2.59 0.58 -8.64
N ASN A 92 -2.41 1.04 -9.88
CA ASN A 92 -1.35 0.54 -10.73
C ASN A 92 -0.05 1.27 -10.39
N ALA A 93 0.91 0.56 -9.82
CA ALA A 93 2.21 1.11 -9.40
C ALA A 93 2.94 1.84 -10.55
N ASN A 94 2.90 1.29 -11.77
CA ASN A 94 3.60 1.89 -12.92
C ASN A 94 3.03 3.26 -13.31
N ALA A 95 1.74 3.48 -13.10
CA ALA A 95 1.10 4.77 -13.40
C ALA A 95 1.11 5.73 -12.20
N SER A 96 1.17 5.20 -10.97
CA SER A 96 0.81 5.95 -9.78
C SER A 96 1.99 6.34 -8.90
N ILE A 97 3.15 5.66 -8.97
CA ILE A 97 4.28 5.93 -8.07
C ILE A 97 4.74 7.39 -8.15
N GLY A 98 4.88 7.96 -9.36
CA GLY A 98 5.35 9.35 -9.53
C GLY A 98 4.44 10.36 -8.81
N PRO A 99 3.14 10.44 -9.18
CA PRO A 99 2.18 11.31 -8.50
C PRO A 99 2.07 11.04 -6.99
N LEU A 100 2.11 9.77 -6.59
CA LEU A 100 2.02 9.35 -5.19
C LEU A 100 3.19 9.90 -4.36
N LEU A 101 4.43 9.69 -4.83
CA LEU A 101 5.61 10.20 -4.14
C LEU A 101 5.65 11.73 -4.14
N GLY A 102 5.12 12.38 -5.18
CA GLY A 102 4.96 13.83 -5.21
C GLY A 102 3.96 14.39 -4.20
N SER A 103 3.04 13.56 -3.68
CA SER A 103 2.07 13.95 -2.64
C SER A 103 2.60 13.83 -1.20
N LEU A 104 3.71 13.11 -1.02
CA LEU A 104 4.33 12.89 0.29
C LEU A 104 5.43 13.93 0.56
N PRO A 105 5.72 14.25 1.83
CA PRO A 105 6.86 15.10 2.13
C PRO A 105 8.17 14.52 1.60
N THR A 106 9.01 15.39 1.04
CA THR A 106 10.29 15.03 0.44
C THR A 106 11.24 14.41 1.48
N GLY A 107 11.99 13.38 1.08
CA GLY A 107 13.00 12.74 1.91
C GLY A 107 12.46 11.69 2.89
N LEU A 108 11.15 11.41 2.88
CA LEU A 108 10.58 10.39 3.75
C LEU A 108 10.71 8.97 3.21
N LEU A 109 10.71 8.76 1.89
CA LEU A 109 10.89 7.42 1.33
C LEU A 109 12.30 6.91 1.61
N GLN A 110 12.42 5.90 2.47
CA GLN A 110 13.71 5.33 2.90
C GLN A 110 13.87 3.87 2.50
N ARG A 111 12.77 3.17 2.19
CA ARG A 111 12.83 1.76 1.78
C ARG A 111 11.76 1.43 0.75
N VAL A 112 12.13 0.63 -0.24
CA VAL A 112 11.21 0.03 -1.20
C VAL A 112 11.41 -1.49 -1.18
N THR A 113 10.32 -2.24 -1.10
CA THR A 113 10.29 -3.69 -1.25
C THR A 113 9.47 -4.09 -2.47
N ILE A 114 9.97 -5.09 -3.20
CA ILE A 114 9.29 -5.75 -4.31
C ILE A 114 9.51 -7.24 -4.08
N GLN A 115 8.46 -7.95 -3.70
CA GLN A 115 8.55 -9.34 -3.27
C GLN A 115 7.81 -10.23 -4.25
N PHE A 116 8.53 -11.18 -4.84
CA PHE A 116 7.98 -12.16 -5.78
C PHE A 116 7.13 -11.51 -6.91
N PRO A 117 7.68 -10.52 -7.65
CA PRO A 117 6.97 -9.99 -8.81
C PRO A 117 6.79 -11.09 -9.85
N ASP A 118 5.83 -10.89 -10.76
CA ASP A 118 5.68 -11.78 -11.91
C ASP A 118 7.04 -11.93 -12.64
N PRO A 119 7.50 -13.16 -12.90
CA PRO A 119 8.85 -13.44 -13.42
C PRO A 119 9.06 -13.00 -14.87
#